data_AF-A0A1H8U3D8-F1
#
_entry.id   AF-A0A1H8U3D8-F1
#
_cell.length_a   1.000
_cell.length_b   1.000
_cell.length_c   1.000
_cell.angle_alpha   90.00
_cell.angle_beta   90.00
_cell.angle_gamma   90.00
#
_symmetry.space_group_name_H-M   'P 1'
#
loop_
_entity.id
_entity.type
_entity.pdbx_description
1 polymer ?
#
loop_
_entity_poly.entity_id
_entity_poly.type
_entity_poly.pdbx_seq_one_letter_code
_entity_poly.pdbx_strand_id
1 'polypeptide(L)'
;MPVHYPTKIILCFVVALLYKTVSAQSSDSSAYEAALTNTTNRFYQGVGEQSRLYNGLVYDSYDSSIKGSPYLDDIDAWRPGSVEYDGQNFENVSMIYDLYTDQLVVLLYNHASPIALIADKVSDFDLHQRHFVRVPNSNGGIKAGFYEQLYGGKSQVIKRTEKLLKSTSGSNGRERFFVPFKEAPDYYIKKGSVYHKVSNQSSVLDLFADKKKELKQYIKDKHLQFVDLPELALTSVTAYYDSITQ
;
A
#
# COMPACT_ATOMS: atom_id res chain seq x y z
N MET A 1 12.14 -106.45 -17.87
CA MET A 1 12.17 -106.83 -16.43
C MET A 1 13.62 -107.13 -16.06
N PRO A 2 14.07 -106.92 -14.82
CA PRO A 2 13.93 -105.80 -13.87
C PRO A 2 15.29 -105.04 -13.74
N VAL A 3 15.44 -104.09 -12.79
CA VAL A 3 16.60 -103.93 -11.84
C VAL A 3 16.50 -102.58 -11.06
N HIS A 4 16.32 -102.73 -9.74
CA HIS A 4 16.73 -101.97 -8.54
C HIS A 4 16.41 -100.46 -8.23
N TYR A 5 15.84 -100.31 -7.02
CA TYR A 5 15.59 -99.17 -6.11
C TYR A 5 16.89 -98.58 -5.49
N PRO A 6 16.93 -97.36 -4.87
CA PRO A 6 16.44 -97.12 -3.49
C PRO A 6 15.95 -95.69 -3.08
N THR A 7 14.91 -95.70 -2.23
CA THR A 7 14.67 -95.01 -0.94
C THR A 7 15.28 -93.64 -0.56
N LYS A 8 14.40 -92.84 0.11
CA LYS A 8 14.57 -91.68 1.04
C LYS A 8 14.50 -90.30 0.35
N ILE A 9 13.67 -89.35 0.78
CA ILE A 9 13.82 -88.53 1.99
C ILE A 9 12.48 -87.81 2.33
N ILE A 10 12.23 -87.67 3.63
CA ILE A 10 11.17 -86.92 4.31
C ILE A 10 11.27 -85.42 4.00
N LEU A 11 10.14 -84.74 3.76
CA LEU A 11 10.01 -83.33 4.15
C LEU A 11 8.56 -82.94 4.42
N CYS A 12 8.25 -82.72 5.70
CA CYS A 12 7.08 -81.99 6.17
C CYS A 12 7.04 -80.60 5.53
N PHE A 13 5.91 -80.23 4.93
CA PHE A 13 5.56 -78.82 4.79
C PHE A 13 4.14 -78.58 5.29
N VAL A 14 4.10 -78.08 6.53
CA VAL A 14 2.97 -77.42 7.14
C VAL A 14 2.64 -76.19 6.28
N VAL A 15 1.55 -76.23 5.52
CA VAL A 15 1.00 -75.03 4.89
C VAL A 15 0.20 -74.29 5.95
N ALA A 16 0.91 -73.50 6.75
CA ALA A 16 0.32 -72.52 7.63
C ALA A 16 -0.26 -71.37 6.79
N LEU A 17 -1.53 -71.08 7.07
CA LEU A 17 -2.28 -69.90 6.62
C LEU A 17 -1.46 -68.61 6.77
N LEU A 18 -1.05 -68.02 5.65
CA LEU A 18 -0.65 -66.61 5.58
C LEU A 18 -1.82 -65.82 4.97
N TYR A 19 -2.79 -65.45 5.82
CA TYR A 19 -3.63 -64.31 5.53
C TYR A 19 -2.72 -63.08 5.55
N LYS A 20 -2.33 -62.59 4.37
CA LYS A 20 -1.81 -61.23 4.27
C LYS A 20 -2.98 -60.29 4.56
N THR A 21 -3.11 -59.85 5.80
CA THR A 21 -3.83 -58.61 6.10
C THR A 21 -3.02 -57.49 5.44
N VAL A 22 -3.39 -57.14 4.22
CA VAL A 22 -2.96 -55.90 3.59
C VAL A 22 -3.61 -54.79 4.40
N SER A 23 -2.87 -54.22 5.34
CA SER A 23 -3.21 -52.91 5.87
C SER A 23 -2.91 -51.90 4.77
N ALA A 24 -3.96 -51.53 4.02
CA ALA A 24 -3.94 -50.31 3.22
C ALA A 24 -3.88 -49.14 4.20
N GLN A 25 -2.67 -48.69 4.55
CA GLN A 25 -2.53 -47.43 5.28
C GLN A 25 -2.90 -46.31 4.30
N SER A 26 -3.99 -45.61 4.61
CA SER A 26 -4.39 -44.36 3.96
C SER A 26 -3.36 -43.28 4.28
N SER A 27 -2.23 -43.32 3.58
CA SER A 27 -1.12 -42.37 3.72
C SER A 27 -1.47 -40.94 3.28
N ASP A 28 -2.60 -40.76 2.60
CA ASP A 28 -2.97 -39.46 2.05
C ASP A 28 -3.64 -38.55 3.07
N SER A 29 -4.52 -39.03 3.95
CA SER A 29 -5.27 -38.14 4.85
C SER A 29 -4.38 -37.53 5.95
N SER A 30 -3.52 -38.31 6.61
CA SER A 30 -2.67 -37.76 7.68
C SER A 30 -1.52 -36.89 7.14
N ALA A 31 -0.98 -37.23 5.97
CA ALA A 31 0.06 -36.43 5.32
C ALA A 31 -0.51 -35.13 4.72
N TYR A 32 -1.72 -35.19 4.15
CA TYR A 32 -2.46 -34.02 3.68
C TYR A 32 -2.85 -33.10 4.83
N GLU A 33 -3.39 -33.64 5.92
CA GLU A 33 -3.72 -32.87 7.13
C GLU A 33 -2.47 -32.26 7.76
N ALA A 34 -1.35 -32.99 7.81
CA ALA A 34 -0.08 -32.44 8.27
C ALA A 34 0.47 -31.36 7.33
N ALA A 35 0.35 -31.52 6.01
CA ALA A 35 0.77 -30.52 5.03
C ALA A 35 -0.11 -29.26 5.11
N LEU A 36 -1.42 -29.42 5.22
CA LEU A 36 -2.38 -28.33 5.41
C LEU A 36 -2.10 -27.61 6.74
N THR A 37 -2.00 -28.33 7.84
CA THR A 37 -1.66 -27.79 9.16
C THR A 37 -0.33 -27.06 9.16
N ASN A 38 0.70 -27.60 8.51
CA ASN A 38 2.00 -26.93 8.38
C ASN A 38 1.94 -25.67 7.51
N THR A 39 1.13 -25.68 6.44
CA THR A 39 0.94 -24.54 5.54
C THR A 39 0.17 -23.43 6.27
N THR A 40 -0.90 -23.80 6.95
CA THR A 40 -1.74 -22.94 7.77
C THR A 40 -0.97 -22.38 8.97
N ASN A 41 -0.15 -23.19 9.65
CA ASN A 41 0.70 -22.73 10.74
C ASN A 41 1.82 -21.81 10.26
N ARG A 42 2.45 -22.06 9.10
CA ARG A 42 3.43 -21.12 8.53
C ARG A 42 2.78 -19.81 8.11
N PHE A 43 1.57 -19.87 7.56
CA PHE A 43 0.76 -18.69 7.30
C PHE A 43 0.50 -17.95 8.62
N TYR A 44 -0.09 -18.57 9.63
CA TYR A 44 -0.40 -17.92 10.91
C TYR A 44 0.82 -17.48 11.74
N GLN A 45 1.97 -18.15 11.64
CA GLN A 45 3.19 -17.75 12.35
C GLN A 45 3.87 -16.51 11.74
N GLY A 46 3.66 -16.24 10.44
CA GLY A 46 4.14 -15.00 9.78
C GLY A 46 3.06 -13.93 9.60
N VAL A 47 1.79 -14.33 9.59
CA VAL A 47 0.64 -13.49 9.23
C VAL A 47 -0.24 -13.18 10.44
N GLY A 48 -0.14 -13.89 11.57
CA GLY A 48 -1.11 -13.81 12.68
C GLY A 48 -1.43 -12.39 13.18
N GLU A 49 -0.43 -11.52 13.36
CA GLU A 49 -0.65 -10.14 13.80
C GLU A 49 -1.00 -9.16 12.66
N GLN A 50 -0.52 -9.41 11.44
CA GLN A 50 -0.72 -8.54 10.26
C GLN A 50 -1.74 -9.09 9.24
N SER A 51 -2.44 -10.19 9.54
CA SER A 51 -3.38 -10.86 8.64
C SER A 51 -4.48 -9.95 8.14
N ARG A 52 -4.87 -9.01 9.00
CA ARG A 52 -5.90 -8.02 8.72
C ARG A 52 -5.47 -7.05 7.64
N LEU A 53 -4.18 -6.74 7.54
CA LEU A 53 -3.59 -5.86 6.53
C LEU A 53 -3.63 -6.49 5.14
N TYR A 54 -3.51 -7.82 5.05
CA TYR A 54 -3.32 -8.55 3.79
C TYR A 54 -4.62 -9.08 3.19
N ASN A 55 -5.64 -8.22 3.05
CA ASN A 55 -6.94 -8.55 2.45
C ASN A 55 -7.26 -7.73 1.19
N GLY A 56 -6.27 -7.02 0.66
CA GLY A 56 -6.37 -6.26 -0.58
C GLY A 56 -6.24 -7.11 -1.84
N LEU A 57 -6.21 -6.45 -2.99
CA LEU A 57 -6.00 -7.11 -4.28
C LEU A 57 -4.51 -7.29 -4.54
N VAL A 58 -4.14 -8.36 -5.25
CA VAL A 58 -2.78 -8.51 -5.78
C VAL A 58 -2.46 -7.30 -6.64
N TYR A 59 -1.30 -6.70 -6.39
CA TYR A 59 -0.84 -5.55 -7.16
C TYR A 59 -0.01 -6.02 -8.35
N ASP A 60 -0.48 -5.67 -9.55
CA ASP A 60 0.22 -5.98 -10.79
C ASP A 60 1.27 -4.91 -11.09
N SER A 61 2.54 -5.28 -10.97
CA SER A 61 3.65 -4.40 -11.31
C SER A 61 3.64 -4.00 -12.79
N TYR A 62 4.19 -2.81 -13.06
CA TYR A 62 4.30 -2.28 -14.42
C TYR A 62 5.38 -2.98 -15.24
N ASP A 63 5.18 -2.96 -16.56
CA ASP A 63 6.17 -3.43 -17.53
C ASP A 63 7.46 -2.61 -17.41
N SER A 64 8.60 -3.30 -17.28
CA SER A 64 9.93 -2.68 -17.11
C SER A 64 10.39 -1.82 -18.29
N SER A 65 9.72 -1.92 -19.45
CA SER A 65 9.98 -1.06 -20.62
C SER A 65 9.39 0.34 -20.49
N ILE A 66 8.48 0.57 -19.54
CA ILE A 66 7.90 1.90 -19.30
C ILE A 66 8.95 2.77 -18.61
N LYS A 67 9.25 3.93 -19.21
CA LYS A 67 10.26 4.86 -18.65
C LYS A 67 9.67 5.69 -17.50
N GLY A 68 10.52 6.10 -16.57
CA GLY A 68 10.11 6.86 -15.37
C GLY A 68 9.52 5.97 -14.29
N SER A 69 9.01 6.56 -13.22
CA SER A 69 8.44 5.84 -12.08
C SER A 69 7.00 6.27 -11.84
N PRO A 70 6.08 5.36 -11.44
CA PRO A 70 4.75 5.71 -10.95
C PRO A 70 4.77 6.06 -9.46
N TYR A 71 5.86 5.80 -8.75
CA TYR A 71 5.92 5.80 -7.30
C TYR A 71 6.28 7.17 -6.71
N LEU A 72 5.94 7.35 -5.44
CA LEU A 72 6.33 8.51 -4.64
C LEU A 72 7.85 8.75 -4.72
N ASP A 73 8.22 10.03 -4.93
CA ASP A 73 9.61 10.50 -5.02
C ASP A 73 10.47 9.81 -6.10
N ASP A 74 9.83 9.17 -7.09
CA ASP A 74 10.47 8.34 -8.10
C ASP A 74 11.30 7.18 -7.52
N ILE A 75 11.02 6.79 -6.26
CA ILE A 75 11.73 5.70 -5.57
C ILE A 75 11.03 4.38 -5.86
N ASP A 76 11.59 3.60 -6.78
CA ASP A 76 11.17 2.21 -7.05
C ASP A 76 11.82 1.24 -6.05
N ALA A 77 11.52 1.44 -4.76
CA ALA A 77 12.02 0.60 -3.69
C ALA A 77 11.02 0.55 -2.53
N TRP A 78 10.75 -0.66 -2.07
CA TRP A 78 9.97 -0.89 -0.86
C TRP A 78 10.66 -0.30 0.36
N ARG A 79 9.94 0.54 1.11
CA ARG A 79 10.45 1.16 2.34
C ARG A 79 9.54 0.86 3.52
N PRO A 80 10.10 0.77 4.74
CA PRO A 80 9.28 0.67 5.93
C PRO A 80 8.49 1.97 6.13
N GLY A 81 7.23 1.82 6.55
CA GLY A 81 6.34 2.89 6.96
C GLY A 81 5.33 2.41 8.00
N SER A 82 4.42 3.30 8.38
CA SER A 82 3.29 3.01 9.26
C SER A 82 1.98 3.19 8.50
N VAL A 83 0.92 2.48 8.89
CA VAL A 83 -0.42 2.62 8.30
C VAL A 83 -1.50 2.34 9.33
N GLU A 84 -2.48 3.23 9.46
CA GLU A 84 -3.76 2.92 10.10
C GLU A 84 -4.67 2.23 9.08
N TYR A 85 -4.95 0.95 9.31
CA TYR A 85 -5.78 0.13 8.45
C TYR A 85 -6.90 -0.57 9.24
N ASP A 86 -8.15 -0.30 8.86
CA ASP A 86 -9.36 -0.89 9.45
C ASP A 86 -9.43 -0.67 10.99
N GLY A 87 -9.01 0.53 11.44
CA GLY A 87 -8.97 0.93 12.85
C GLY A 87 -7.80 0.35 13.66
N GLN A 88 -6.78 -0.21 13.00
CA GLN A 88 -5.58 -0.75 13.64
C GLN A 88 -4.31 -0.15 13.03
N ASN A 89 -3.36 0.23 13.88
CA ASN A 89 -2.06 0.70 13.44
C ASN A 89 -1.10 -0.46 13.17
N PHE A 90 -0.42 -0.39 12.03
CA PHE A 90 0.65 -1.30 11.65
C PHE A 90 1.94 -0.51 11.44
N GLU A 91 3.00 -0.94 12.11
CA GLU A 91 4.31 -0.29 12.07
C GLU A 91 5.32 -1.12 11.27
N ASN A 92 6.36 -0.45 10.76
CA ASN A 92 7.46 -1.08 10.03
C ASN A 92 7.00 -1.98 8.86
N VAL A 93 5.92 -1.57 8.19
CA VAL A 93 5.34 -2.28 7.04
C VAL A 93 6.12 -1.90 5.79
N SER A 94 6.60 -2.90 5.06
CA SER A 94 7.29 -2.68 3.79
C SER A 94 6.29 -2.28 2.71
N MET A 95 6.33 -1.02 2.28
CA MET A 95 5.32 -0.41 1.43
C MET A 95 5.91 0.48 0.34
N ILE A 96 5.09 0.78 -0.66
CA ILE A 96 5.34 1.76 -1.71
C ILE A 96 4.01 2.45 -2.05
N TYR A 97 4.07 3.72 -2.43
CA TYR A 97 2.88 4.48 -2.80
C TYR A 97 2.89 4.79 -4.30
N ASP A 98 1.91 4.25 -5.02
CA ASP A 98 1.71 4.45 -6.46
C ASP A 98 0.85 5.69 -6.71
N LEU A 99 1.46 6.75 -7.27
CA LEU A 99 0.82 8.02 -7.60
C LEU A 99 0.05 8.00 -8.92
N TYR A 100 0.19 6.96 -9.75
CA TYR A 100 -0.59 6.79 -10.96
C TYR A 100 -1.95 6.15 -10.66
N THR A 101 -1.99 5.14 -9.78
CA THR A 101 -3.24 4.46 -9.38
C THR A 101 -3.83 4.94 -8.06
N ASP A 102 -3.12 5.79 -7.30
CA ASP A 102 -3.53 6.26 -5.97
C ASP A 102 -3.70 5.09 -4.98
N GLN A 103 -2.73 4.17 -4.97
CA GLN A 103 -2.74 2.94 -4.18
C GLN A 103 -1.54 2.85 -3.24
N LEU A 104 -1.80 2.61 -1.95
CA LEU A 104 -0.78 2.15 -1.01
C LEU A 104 -0.62 0.64 -1.16
N VAL A 105 0.57 0.22 -1.55
CA VAL A 105 0.90 -1.18 -1.79
C VAL A 105 1.86 -1.65 -0.71
N VAL A 106 1.63 -2.85 -0.17
CA VAL A 106 2.48 -3.47 0.85
C VAL A 106 2.99 -4.83 0.38
N LEU A 107 4.15 -5.25 0.86
CA LEU A 107 4.57 -6.64 0.73
C LEU A 107 3.93 -7.50 1.81
N LEU A 108 3.47 -8.70 1.42
CA LEU A 108 3.23 -9.78 2.36
C LEU A 108 4.49 -10.06 3.20
N TYR A 109 4.33 -10.69 4.36
CA TYR A 109 5.43 -11.12 5.24
C TYR A 109 6.50 -11.96 4.53
N ASN A 110 6.13 -12.67 3.44
CA ASN A 110 7.08 -13.42 2.61
C ASN A 110 7.95 -12.54 1.70
N HIS A 111 7.78 -11.22 1.72
CA HIS A 111 8.41 -10.22 0.87
C HIS A 111 8.28 -10.47 -0.65
N ALA A 112 7.36 -11.34 -1.06
CA ALA A 112 7.29 -11.85 -2.42
C ALA A 112 6.03 -11.40 -3.17
N SER A 113 4.94 -11.14 -2.46
CA SER A 113 3.66 -10.79 -3.10
C SER A 113 3.22 -9.38 -2.70
N PRO A 114 3.17 -8.43 -3.65
CA PRO A 114 2.66 -7.10 -3.38
C PRO A 114 1.13 -7.11 -3.37
N ILE A 115 0.54 -6.42 -2.39
CA ILE A 115 -0.91 -6.28 -2.22
C ILE A 115 -1.24 -4.79 -2.13
N ALA A 116 -2.16 -4.34 -2.98
CA ALA A 116 -2.74 -3.01 -2.88
C ALA A 116 -3.80 -3.02 -1.77
N LEU A 117 -3.62 -2.19 -0.74
CA LEU A 117 -4.57 -2.08 0.36
C LEU A 117 -5.91 -1.52 -0.12
N ILE A 118 -7.00 -1.92 0.53
CA ILE A 118 -8.33 -1.37 0.24
C ILE A 118 -8.35 0.08 0.71
N ALA A 119 -8.40 1.03 -0.23
CA ALA A 119 -8.23 2.45 0.06
C ALA A 119 -9.24 3.01 1.08
N ASP A 120 -10.46 2.45 1.16
CA ASP A 120 -11.49 2.89 2.12
C ASP A 120 -11.23 2.38 3.55
N LYS A 121 -10.31 1.43 3.72
CA LYS A 121 -9.88 0.93 5.02
C LYS A 121 -8.59 1.60 5.51
N VAL A 122 -7.88 2.32 4.64
CA VAL A 122 -6.70 3.09 5.04
C VAL A 122 -7.17 4.47 5.50
N SER A 123 -6.96 4.81 6.77
CA SER A 123 -7.26 6.15 7.29
C SER A 123 -6.10 7.11 7.01
N ASP A 124 -4.88 6.69 7.35
CA ASP A 124 -3.64 7.40 7.11
C ASP A 124 -2.43 6.46 7.04
N PHE A 125 -1.30 6.97 6.56
CA PHE A 125 -0.02 6.28 6.54
C PHE A 125 1.16 7.25 6.54
N ASP A 126 2.29 6.81 7.09
CA ASP A 126 3.56 7.52 6.98
C ASP A 126 4.53 6.77 6.08
N LEU A 127 5.08 7.48 5.09
CA LEU A 127 6.07 6.96 4.16
C LEU A 127 7.06 8.06 3.77
N HIS A 128 8.36 7.75 3.77
CA HIS A 128 9.43 8.71 3.49
C HIS A 128 9.37 9.99 4.36
N GLN A 129 9.04 9.85 5.65
CA GLN A 129 8.86 10.98 6.58
C GLN A 129 7.72 11.94 6.22
N ARG A 130 6.77 11.48 5.41
CA ARG A 130 5.60 12.25 4.98
C ARG A 130 4.35 11.53 5.44
N HIS A 131 3.41 12.30 5.96
CA HIS A 131 2.14 11.80 6.47
C HIS A 131 1.05 11.97 5.42
N PHE A 132 0.31 10.90 5.12
CA PHE A 132 -0.76 10.90 4.13
C PHE A 132 -2.08 10.55 4.79
N VAL A 133 -3.13 11.30 4.47
CA VAL A 133 -4.48 11.09 4.98
C VAL A 133 -5.44 10.76 3.84
N ARG A 134 -6.40 9.87 4.10
CA ARG A 134 -7.47 9.52 3.17
C ARG A 134 -8.56 10.59 3.19
N VAL A 135 -8.80 11.22 2.04
CA VAL A 135 -9.92 12.14 1.86
C VAL A 135 -11.07 11.40 1.17
N PRO A 136 -12.18 11.08 1.86
CA PRO A 136 -13.29 10.32 1.28
C PRO A 136 -13.94 11.07 0.12
N ASN A 137 -14.73 10.34 -0.68
CA ASN A 137 -15.54 10.99 -1.70
C ASN A 137 -16.54 11.94 -1.00
N SER A 138 -16.46 13.23 -1.29
CA SER A 138 -17.33 14.23 -0.69
C SER A 138 -18.00 15.06 -1.78
N ASN A 139 -19.23 15.51 -1.52
CA ASN A 139 -19.98 16.36 -2.44
C ASN A 139 -19.34 17.77 -2.63
N GLY A 140 -18.21 18.06 -1.97
CA GLY A 140 -17.54 19.36 -1.93
C GLY A 140 -16.52 19.61 -3.05
N GLY A 141 -16.44 18.76 -4.08
CA GLY A 141 -15.61 18.99 -5.26
C GLY A 141 -14.11 18.64 -5.11
N ILE A 142 -13.72 18.02 -3.99
CA ILE A 142 -12.40 17.39 -3.85
C ILE A 142 -12.49 15.91 -4.28
N LYS A 143 -11.58 15.48 -5.15
CA LYS A 143 -11.51 14.09 -5.61
C LYS A 143 -11.10 13.20 -4.44
N ALA A 144 -11.76 12.06 -4.26
CA ALA A 144 -11.34 11.06 -3.27
C ALA A 144 -9.90 10.60 -3.51
N GLY A 145 -9.19 10.20 -2.46
CA GLY A 145 -7.83 9.63 -2.59
C GLY A 145 -6.96 9.91 -1.38
N PHE A 146 -5.66 9.66 -1.52
CA PHE A 146 -4.68 10.00 -0.51
C PHE A 146 -4.06 11.37 -0.78
N TYR A 147 -3.86 12.12 0.31
CA TYR A 147 -3.30 13.46 0.27
C TYR A 147 -2.22 13.56 1.33
N GLU A 148 -1.10 14.17 0.99
CA GLU A 148 -0.08 14.48 1.99
C GLU A 148 -0.58 15.61 2.90
N GLN A 149 -0.54 15.40 4.21
CA GLN A 149 -0.86 16.41 5.20
C GLN A 149 0.40 17.22 5.55
N LEU A 150 0.46 18.45 5.05
CA LEU A 150 1.56 19.38 5.30
C LEU A 150 1.40 20.11 6.64
N TYR A 151 0.16 20.27 7.11
CA TYR A 151 -0.16 20.86 8.41
C TYR A 151 -1.50 20.32 8.93
N GLY A 152 -1.54 19.90 10.19
CA GLY A 152 -2.69 19.22 10.82
C GLY A 152 -3.36 19.98 11.96
N GLY A 153 -3.38 21.32 11.92
CA GLY A 153 -3.99 22.17 12.96
C GLY A 153 -5.52 22.18 12.96
N LYS A 154 -6.12 23.23 13.54
CA LYS A 154 -7.58 23.47 13.50
C LYS A 154 -8.06 23.62 12.05
N SER A 155 -7.23 24.24 11.22
CA SER A 155 -7.27 24.18 9.77
C SER A 155 -6.18 23.23 9.28
N GLN A 156 -6.47 22.41 8.27
CA GLN A 156 -5.48 21.47 7.72
C GLN A 156 -4.98 21.95 6.36
N VAL A 157 -3.69 21.80 6.07
CA VAL A 157 -3.13 21.99 4.72
C VAL A 157 -2.78 20.62 4.16
N ILE A 158 -3.34 20.29 3.01
CA ILE A 158 -3.07 19.03 2.32
C ILE A 158 -2.68 19.24 0.86
N LYS A 159 -1.88 18.33 0.32
CA LYS A 159 -1.33 18.36 -1.04
C LYS A 159 -1.69 17.07 -1.79
N ARG A 160 -2.06 17.20 -3.06
CA ARG A 160 -2.23 16.07 -3.98
C ARG A 160 -1.19 16.12 -5.10
N THR A 161 -0.48 15.02 -5.25
CA THR A 161 0.41 14.75 -6.39
C THR A 161 -0.12 13.54 -7.13
N GLU A 162 -0.13 13.59 -8.46
CA GLU A 162 -0.62 12.50 -9.31
C GLU A 162 0.36 12.31 -10.48
N LYS A 163 0.44 11.08 -10.98
CA LYS A 163 1.16 10.74 -12.20
C LYS A 163 0.22 10.29 -13.30
N LEU A 164 0.68 10.40 -14.54
CA LEU A 164 0.03 9.86 -15.73
C LEU A 164 0.97 8.95 -16.48
N LEU A 165 0.39 7.92 -17.08
CA LEU A 165 1.05 7.13 -18.11
C LEU A 165 0.77 7.72 -19.49
N LYS A 166 1.80 8.23 -20.15
CA LYS A 166 1.72 8.70 -21.54
C LYS A 166 2.29 7.67 -22.50
N SER A 167 1.83 7.73 -23.74
CA SER A 167 2.42 6.96 -24.84
C SER A 167 2.66 7.84 -26.05
N THR A 168 3.80 7.66 -26.68
CA THR A 168 4.14 8.29 -27.96
C THR A 168 4.43 7.20 -28.98
N SER A 169 4.14 7.48 -30.25
CA SER A 169 4.49 6.60 -31.36
C SER A 169 5.49 7.34 -32.25
N GLY A 170 6.64 6.71 -32.49
CA GLY A 170 7.69 7.23 -33.37
C GLY A 170 8.16 6.19 -34.36
N SER A 171 9.19 6.53 -35.15
CA SER A 171 9.80 5.64 -36.13
C SER A 171 10.32 4.33 -35.53
N ASN A 172 10.66 4.35 -34.23
CA ASN A 172 11.22 3.21 -33.50
C ASN A 172 10.15 2.42 -32.70
N GLY A 173 8.86 2.67 -32.96
CA GLY A 173 7.75 2.00 -32.28
C GLY A 173 7.06 2.88 -31.23
N ARG A 174 6.29 2.21 -30.36
CA ARG A 174 5.52 2.85 -29.29
C ARG A 174 6.34 2.90 -28.01
N GLU A 175 6.56 4.09 -27.48
CA GLU A 175 7.15 4.28 -26.15
C GLU A 175 6.06 4.65 -25.13
N ARG A 176 6.27 4.24 -23.88
CA ARG A 176 5.41 4.56 -22.74
C ARG A 176 6.26 5.12 -21.61
N PHE A 177 5.75 6.13 -20.92
CA PHE A 177 6.49 6.79 -19.84
C PHE A 177 5.57 7.45 -18.81
N PHE A 178 5.96 7.38 -17.55
CA PHE A 178 5.30 8.08 -16.46
C PHE A 178 5.75 9.55 -16.42
N VAL A 179 4.80 10.45 -16.22
CA VAL A 179 5.04 11.89 -16.01
C VAL A 179 4.15 12.44 -14.91
N PRO A 180 4.49 13.56 -14.27
CA PRO A 180 3.55 14.30 -13.44
C PRO A 180 2.25 14.62 -14.20
N PHE A 181 1.10 14.49 -13.53
CA PHE A 181 -0.20 14.87 -14.10
C PHE A 181 -0.26 16.36 -14.44
N LYS A 182 0.37 17.18 -13.62
CA LYS A 182 0.47 18.63 -13.73
C LYS A 182 1.89 19.08 -13.36
N GLU A 183 2.26 20.27 -13.83
CA GLU A 183 3.55 20.89 -13.48
C GLU A 183 3.66 21.19 -11.98
N ALA A 184 2.54 21.57 -11.35
CA ALA A 184 2.46 21.83 -9.92
C ALA A 184 1.35 20.96 -9.27
N PRO A 185 1.56 20.50 -8.03
CA PRO A 185 0.55 19.76 -7.29
C PRO A 185 -0.64 20.65 -6.92
N ASP A 186 -1.77 20.02 -6.60
CA ASP A 186 -2.94 20.74 -6.09
C ASP A 186 -2.85 20.85 -4.56
N TYR A 187 -3.12 22.05 -4.03
CA TYR A 187 -3.18 22.31 -2.60
C TYR A 187 -4.60 22.58 -2.14
N TYR A 188 -4.91 22.14 -0.93
CA TYR A 188 -6.20 22.36 -0.29
C TYR A 188 -6.02 22.76 1.16
N ILE A 189 -6.89 23.65 1.63
CA ILE A 189 -7.03 23.97 3.05
C ILE A 189 -8.39 23.47 3.52
N LYS A 190 -8.39 22.64 4.57
CA LYS A 190 -9.61 22.26 5.28
C LYS A 190 -9.93 23.32 6.33
N LYS A 191 -11.08 23.97 6.22
CA LYS A 191 -11.60 24.89 7.23
C LYS A 191 -12.92 24.33 7.76
N GLY A 192 -12.94 23.87 9.02
CA GLY A 192 -14.05 23.08 9.54
C GLY A 192 -14.15 21.72 8.84
N SER A 193 -15.29 21.43 8.21
CA SER A 193 -15.52 20.16 7.49
C SER A 193 -15.30 20.24 5.98
N VAL A 194 -14.95 21.41 5.44
CA VAL A 194 -14.89 21.66 3.99
C VAL A 194 -13.46 21.87 3.52
N TYR A 195 -13.11 21.23 2.40
CA TYR A 195 -11.83 21.43 1.72
C TYR A 195 -11.96 22.51 0.65
N HIS A 196 -11.05 23.48 0.67
CA HIS A 196 -10.99 24.57 -0.29
C HIS A 196 -9.70 24.48 -1.09
N LYS A 197 -9.81 24.42 -2.43
CA LYS A 197 -8.63 24.47 -3.29
C LYS A 197 -7.98 25.85 -3.20
N VAL A 198 -6.67 25.88 -2.98
CA VAL A 198 -5.88 27.11 -2.92
C VAL A 198 -4.67 26.99 -3.85
N SER A 199 -4.31 28.08 -4.52
CA SER A 199 -3.21 28.10 -5.49
C SER A 199 -2.31 29.32 -5.39
N ASN A 200 -2.72 30.33 -4.63
CA ASN A 200 -2.00 31.58 -4.50
C ASN A 200 -2.38 32.34 -3.23
N GLN A 201 -1.64 33.40 -2.94
CA GLN A 201 -1.88 34.28 -1.79
C GLN A 201 -3.31 34.80 -1.70
N SER A 202 -3.92 35.21 -2.83
CA SER A 202 -5.31 35.72 -2.81
C SER A 202 -6.28 34.66 -2.33
N SER A 203 -6.20 33.45 -2.89
CA SER A 203 -7.10 32.34 -2.52
C SER A 203 -7.09 32.01 -1.02
N VAL A 204 -5.91 32.10 -0.39
CA VAL A 204 -5.77 31.88 1.07
C VAL A 204 -6.34 33.05 1.86
N LEU A 205 -6.05 34.28 1.45
CA LEU A 205 -6.57 35.49 2.11
C LEU A 205 -8.09 35.64 1.98
N ASP A 206 -8.67 35.12 0.90
CA ASP A 206 -10.11 35.12 0.68
C ASP A 206 -10.79 34.03 1.52
N LEU A 207 -10.15 32.85 1.68
CA LEU A 207 -10.62 31.81 2.59
C LEU A 207 -10.61 32.25 4.07
N PHE A 208 -9.61 33.05 4.46
CA PHE A 208 -9.44 33.60 5.80
C PHE A 208 -9.76 35.10 5.86
N ALA A 209 -10.82 35.51 5.16
CA ALA A 209 -11.21 36.90 5.01
C ALA A 209 -11.40 37.64 6.36
N ASP A 210 -11.81 36.92 7.40
CA ASP A 210 -12.01 37.42 8.77
C ASP A 210 -10.73 37.92 9.46
N LYS A 211 -9.55 37.49 8.99
CA LYS A 211 -8.22 37.93 9.48
C LYS A 211 -7.31 38.43 8.36
N LYS A 212 -7.89 38.87 7.25
CA LYS A 212 -7.16 39.21 6.01
C LYS A 212 -6.06 40.26 6.22
N LYS A 213 -6.27 41.23 7.12
CA LYS A 213 -5.29 42.31 7.38
C LYS A 213 -4.06 41.76 8.11
N GLU A 214 -4.28 40.99 9.16
CA GLU A 214 -3.26 40.34 9.98
C GLU A 214 -2.44 39.35 9.15
N LEU A 215 -3.10 38.54 8.33
CA LEU A 215 -2.42 37.58 7.45
C LEU A 215 -1.57 38.27 6.38
N LYS A 216 -2.07 39.35 5.76
CA LYS A 216 -1.27 40.15 4.81
C LYS A 216 0.00 40.70 5.44
N GLN A 217 -0.11 41.20 6.67
CA GLN A 217 1.03 41.72 7.41
C GLN A 217 2.04 40.62 7.71
N TYR A 218 1.56 39.47 8.21
CA TYR A 218 2.41 38.31 8.48
C TYR A 218 3.15 37.80 7.24
N ILE A 219 2.46 37.66 6.11
CA ILE A 219 3.05 37.26 4.83
C ILE A 219 4.20 38.20 4.43
N LYS A 220 3.98 39.51 4.58
CA LYS A 220 4.99 40.52 4.27
C LYS A 220 6.19 40.42 5.21
N ASP A 221 5.96 40.38 6.52
CA ASP A 221 7.02 40.38 7.53
C ASP A 221 7.89 39.12 7.45
N LYS A 222 7.27 37.98 7.14
CA LYS A 222 7.95 36.69 6.95
C LYS A 222 8.45 36.45 5.53
N HIS A 223 8.24 37.40 4.61
CA HIS A 223 8.67 37.33 3.21
C HIS A 223 8.24 36.02 2.51
N LEU A 224 7.02 35.56 2.79
CA LEU A 224 6.54 34.26 2.31
C LEU A 224 6.34 34.27 0.79
N GLN A 225 6.92 33.29 0.10
CA GLN A 225 6.90 33.16 -1.36
C GLN A 225 5.89 32.10 -1.79
N PHE A 226 4.72 32.52 -2.27
CA PHE A 226 3.66 31.60 -2.73
C PHE A 226 3.96 30.91 -4.07
N VAL A 227 4.92 31.42 -4.84
CA VAL A 227 5.31 30.86 -6.14
C VAL A 227 6.48 29.89 -5.96
N ASP A 228 7.55 30.36 -5.32
CA ASP A 228 8.78 29.58 -5.19
C ASP A 228 8.74 28.55 -4.03
N LEU A 229 8.01 28.87 -2.95
CA LEU A 229 7.94 28.04 -1.73
C LEU A 229 6.47 27.87 -1.26
N PRO A 230 5.57 27.35 -2.11
CA PRO A 230 4.14 27.28 -1.81
C PRO A 230 3.82 26.50 -0.54
N GLU A 231 4.47 25.36 -0.30
CA GLU A 231 4.22 24.52 0.88
C GLU A 231 4.52 25.27 2.18
N LEU A 232 5.68 25.94 2.24
CA LEU A 232 6.07 26.74 3.40
C LEU A 232 5.13 27.94 3.59
N ALA A 233 4.77 28.63 2.52
CA ALA A 233 3.86 29.78 2.60
C ALA A 233 2.47 29.36 3.09
N LEU A 234 1.90 28.30 2.52
CA LEU A 234 0.57 27.78 2.85
C LEU A 234 0.50 27.30 4.30
N THR A 235 1.48 26.49 4.73
CA THR A 235 1.54 25.98 6.10
C THR A 235 1.75 27.10 7.12
N SER A 236 2.66 28.03 6.85
CA SER A 236 2.95 29.15 7.75
C SER A 236 1.76 30.09 7.94
N VAL A 237 1.07 30.45 6.85
CA VAL A 237 -0.10 31.35 6.93
C VAL A 237 -1.27 30.66 7.62
N THR A 238 -1.51 29.38 7.32
CA THR A 238 -2.60 28.60 7.95
C THR A 238 -2.35 28.42 9.44
N ALA A 239 -1.12 28.05 9.83
CA ALA A 239 -0.75 27.93 11.23
C ALA A 239 -0.87 29.26 11.99
N TYR A 240 -0.49 30.38 11.35
CA TYR A 240 -0.64 31.69 11.95
C TYR A 240 -2.13 32.07 12.12
N TYR A 241 -2.97 31.80 11.11
CA TYR A 241 -4.42 32.00 11.20
C TYR A 241 -5.01 31.24 12.40
N ASP A 242 -4.68 29.95 12.53
CA ASP A 242 -5.14 29.13 13.65
C ASP A 242 -4.68 29.71 15.00
N SER A 243 -3.44 30.22 15.09
CA SER A 243 -2.90 30.79 16.34
C SER A 243 -3.60 32.06 16.82
N ILE A 244 -4.19 32.84 15.92
CA ILE A 244 -4.89 34.10 16.24
C ILE A 244 -6.42 33.96 16.26
N THR A 245 -6.93 32.74 16.07
CA THR A 245 -8.36 32.40 16.06
C THR A 245 -8.71 31.27 17.02
N GLN A 246 -7.87 31.06 18.06
CA GLN A 246 -8.07 30.06 19.11
C GLN A 246 -9.53 30.03 19.58
#